data_AF-A0A1E5SWT5-F1
#
_entry.id   AF-A0A1E5SWT5-F1
#
_cell.length_a   1.000
_cell.length_b   1.000
_cell.length_c   1.000
_cell.angle_alpha   90.00
_cell.angle_beta   90.00
_cell.angle_gamma   90.00
#
_symmetry.space_group_name_H-M   'P 1'
#
loop_
_entity.id
_entity.type
_entity.pdbx_description
1 polymer ?
#
loop_
_entity_poly.entity_id
_entity_poly.type
_entity_poly.pdbx_seq_one_letter_code
_entity_poly.pdbx_strand_id
1 'polypeptide(L)'
;MKTKVLYSLIAIALIISACGSDGGGDDQPDPCAVPVSIAISNNTNAAAGQSDGSFMASATGGSGTFEYSIDGNTFQASGTFSNLAAGTYTVTARTNQGCSGTEQVVISEDGQAVPSFANDIAPIFTARCATSGCHVDGGNAPFAINGFGDVQPRAAAIRNRVAGRTMPPGGSPALSDAQITSILAWVDGGAPNN
;
A
#
# COMPACT_ATOMS: atom_id res chain seq x y z
N MET A 1 -4.46 35.40 23.67
CA MET A 1 -4.48 34.23 24.58
C MET A 1 -3.87 33.05 23.83
N LYS A 2 -2.62 32.68 24.17
CA LYS A 2 -1.92 31.53 23.58
C LYS A 2 -1.98 30.39 24.60
N THR A 3 -2.72 29.33 24.31
CA THR A 3 -2.79 28.15 25.18
C THR A 3 -1.75 27.14 24.70
N LYS A 4 -0.70 26.96 25.49
CA LYS A 4 0.26 25.86 25.36
C LYS A 4 -0.48 24.57 25.72
N VAL A 5 -0.39 23.56 24.86
CA VAL A 5 -0.73 22.17 25.23
C VAL A 5 0.58 21.41 25.32
N LEU A 6 0.84 20.88 26.51
CA LEU A 6 2.01 20.11 26.89
C LEU A 6 1.56 18.68 27.18
N TYR A 7 1.98 17.72 26.36
CA TYR A 7 1.93 16.26 26.61
C TYR A 7 2.94 15.62 25.63
N SER A 8 3.73 14.60 25.91
CA SER A 8 4.17 13.88 27.11
C SER A 8 5.43 13.14 26.63
N LEU A 9 6.57 13.32 27.29
CA LEU A 9 7.82 12.62 26.97
C LEU A 9 7.70 11.16 27.41
N ILE A 10 7.35 10.27 26.48
CA ILE A 10 7.60 8.84 26.64
C ILE A 10 9.01 8.58 26.14
N ALA A 11 9.91 8.36 27.09
CA ALA A 11 11.22 7.79 26.85
C ALA A 11 11.05 6.40 26.24
N ILE A 12 11.37 6.24 24.95
CA ILE A 12 11.61 4.93 24.36
C ILE A 12 13.12 4.76 24.28
N ALA A 13 13.57 3.70 24.95
CA ALA A 13 14.94 3.40 25.22
C ALA A 13 15.78 3.32 23.95
N LEU A 14 16.93 3.99 24.07
CA LEU A 14 18.15 3.81 23.30
C LEU A 14 18.47 2.31 23.14
N ILE A 15 18.38 1.79 21.93
CA ILE A 15 19.16 0.62 21.51
C ILE A 15 20.06 1.10 20.38
N ILE A 16 21.17 1.74 20.77
CA ILE A 16 22.35 1.83 19.90
C ILE A 16 22.89 0.41 19.82
N SER A 17 22.51 -0.34 18.78
CA SER A 17 23.27 -1.53 18.40
C SER A 17 24.47 -1.05 17.59
N ALA A 18 25.49 -0.57 18.30
CA ALA A 18 26.82 -0.46 17.75
C ALA A 18 27.29 -1.87 17.39
N CYS A 19 27.59 -2.10 16.12
CA CYS A 19 28.39 -3.24 15.69
C CYS A 19 29.69 -2.71 15.12
N GLY A 20 30.82 -3.15 15.69
CA GLY A 20 32.16 -2.97 15.15
C GLY A 20 33.02 -2.01 15.96
N SER A 21 33.81 -2.55 16.89
CA SER A 21 34.94 -1.84 17.50
C SER A 21 36.21 -2.26 16.77
N ASP A 22 36.44 -1.74 15.57
CA ASP A 22 37.78 -1.61 15.01
C ASP A 22 38.26 -0.18 15.27
N GLY A 23 39.46 -0.03 15.82
CA GLY A 23 40.04 1.28 16.18
C GLY A 23 40.42 2.15 14.97
N GLY A 24 39.64 2.10 13.88
CA GLY A 24 39.71 2.99 12.73
C GLY A 24 38.69 4.12 12.86
N GLY A 25 39.03 5.31 12.39
CA GLY A 25 38.18 6.50 12.44
C GLY A 25 37.06 6.53 11.39
N ASP A 26 36.38 5.41 11.14
CA ASP A 26 35.43 5.20 10.05
C ASP A 26 33.98 4.97 10.51
N ASP A 27 33.61 5.53 11.67
CA ASP A 27 32.21 5.82 12.06
C ASP A 27 31.57 6.86 11.12
N GLN A 28 31.50 6.56 9.81
CA GLN A 28 30.77 7.40 8.87
C GLN A 28 29.27 7.26 9.17
N PRO A 29 28.53 8.37 9.34
CA PRO A 29 27.09 8.31 9.56
C PRO A 29 26.42 7.47 8.48
N ASP A 30 25.68 6.43 8.88
CA ASP A 30 24.90 5.61 7.95
C ASP A 30 23.88 6.52 7.23
N PRO A 31 24.00 6.71 5.90
CA PRO A 31 23.09 7.56 5.15
C PRO A 31 21.63 7.09 5.23
N CYS A 32 21.39 5.83 5.58
CA CYS A 32 20.08 5.21 5.68
C CYS A 32 19.59 4.99 7.12
N ALA A 33 20.22 5.66 8.10
CA ALA A 33 19.82 5.59 9.50
C ALA A 33 18.35 5.99 9.76
N VAL A 34 17.78 6.84 8.89
CA VAL A 34 16.34 7.13 8.86
C VAL A 34 15.74 6.43 7.64
N PRO A 35 14.74 5.53 7.81
CA PRO A 35 14.15 4.82 6.68
C PRO A 35 13.47 5.80 5.71
N VAL A 36 13.51 5.47 4.43
CA VAL A 36 12.82 6.25 3.39
C VAL A 36 11.33 5.96 3.47
N SER A 37 10.54 7.01 3.71
CA SER A 37 9.08 6.96 3.73
C SER A 37 8.53 7.82 2.59
N ILE A 38 7.58 7.29 1.84
CA ILE A 38 6.94 7.97 0.71
C ILE A 38 5.50 8.33 1.09
N ALA A 39 5.09 9.57 0.82
CA ALA A 39 3.72 10.02 0.91
C ALA A 39 3.16 10.28 -0.48
N ILE A 40 1.93 9.83 -0.72
CA ILE A 40 1.20 10.05 -1.97
C ILE A 40 0.16 11.16 -1.75
N SER A 41 0.06 12.06 -2.72
CA SER A 41 -0.86 13.22 -2.70
C SER A 41 -1.35 13.54 -4.11
N ASN A 42 -2.37 14.40 -4.21
CA ASN A 42 -2.96 14.84 -5.48
C ASN A 42 -3.32 13.69 -6.43
N ASN A 43 -3.80 12.57 -5.87
CA ASN A 43 -4.21 11.41 -6.64
C ASN A 43 -5.47 11.74 -7.44
N THR A 44 -5.38 11.61 -8.76
CA THR A 44 -6.45 11.84 -9.73
C THR A 44 -6.67 10.55 -10.51
N ASN A 45 -7.91 10.09 -10.52
CA ASN A 45 -8.35 8.92 -11.30
C ASN A 45 -8.20 9.16 -12.81
N ALA A 46 -8.12 8.07 -13.57
CA ALA A 46 -8.18 8.10 -15.02
C ALA A 46 -9.63 8.07 -15.48
N ALA A 47 -9.98 8.80 -16.53
CA ALA A 47 -11.26 8.65 -17.22
C ALA A 47 -11.38 7.27 -17.88
N ALA A 48 -12.62 6.85 -18.13
CA ALA A 48 -12.91 5.52 -18.67
C ALA A 48 -12.14 5.22 -19.97
N GLY A 49 -11.29 4.18 -19.93
CA GLY A 49 -10.44 3.79 -21.04
C GLY A 49 -9.35 4.79 -21.43
N GLN A 50 -9.07 5.78 -20.58
CA GLN A 50 -8.04 6.80 -20.82
C GLN A 50 -6.79 6.58 -19.96
N SER A 51 -5.75 7.35 -20.24
CA SER A 51 -4.52 7.42 -19.45
C SER A 51 -4.24 8.86 -19.07
N ASP A 52 -5.16 9.46 -18.32
CA ASP A 52 -5.11 10.85 -17.84
C ASP A 52 -5.06 10.95 -16.30
N GLY A 53 -4.91 9.81 -15.63
CA GLY A 53 -4.68 9.76 -14.19
C GLY A 53 -3.30 10.32 -13.80
N SER A 54 -3.19 10.73 -12.53
CA SER A 54 -1.95 11.31 -12.01
C SER A 54 -1.85 11.20 -10.49
N PHE A 55 -0.63 11.33 -9.96
CA PHE A 55 -0.37 11.50 -8.53
C PHE A 55 0.96 12.21 -8.30
N MET A 56 1.17 12.68 -7.08
CA MET A 56 2.43 13.26 -6.63
C MET A 56 2.98 12.48 -5.43
N ALA A 57 4.20 11.97 -5.57
CA ALA A 57 4.96 11.34 -4.50
C ALA A 57 5.92 12.34 -3.85
N SER A 58 6.07 12.27 -2.54
CA SER A 58 7.12 12.97 -1.79
C SER A 58 7.79 12.00 -0.82
N ALA A 59 9.12 11.96 -0.84
CA ALA A 59 9.90 11.11 0.05
C ALA A 59 10.55 11.91 1.19
N THR A 60 10.67 11.27 2.35
CA THR A 60 11.35 11.78 3.54
C THR A 60 12.21 10.67 4.15
N GLY A 61 13.06 11.02 5.13
CA GLY A 61 14.11 10.12 5.61
C GLY A 61 15.26 10.04 4.62
N GLY A 62 16.15 9.06 4.78
CA GLY A 62 17.37 8.93 3.98
C GLY A 62 18.27 10.17 3.98
N SER A 63 19.47 10.03 3.44
CA SER A 63 20.37 11.16 3.20
C SER A 63 20.56 11.36 1.70
N GLY A 64 20.65 12.61 1.26
CA GLY A 64 20.92 12.98 -0.13
C GLY A 64 19.70 13.50 -0.89
N THR A 65 19.79 13.47 -2.21
CA THR A 65 18.73 13.93 -3.12
C THR A 65 17.91 12.75 -3.61
N PHE A 66 16.58 12.89 -3.60
CA PHE A 66 15.66 11.87 -4.04
C PHE A 66 15.48 11.85 -5.57
N GLU A 67 15.36 10.64 -6.11
CA GLU A 67 14.77 10.35 -7.39
C GLU A 67 13.62 9.35 -7.23
N TYR A 68 12.64 9.41 -8.12
CA TYR A 68 11.41 8.64 -8.07
C TYR A 68 11.23 7.82 -9.34
N SER A 69 10.62 6.65 -9.23
CA SER A 69 10.28 5.76 -10.34
C SER A 69 8.96 5.04 -10.06
N ILE A 70 8.21 4.70 -11.11
CA ILE A 70 7.01 3.83 -11.03
C ILE A 70 7.20 2.48 -11.70
N ASP A 71 8.32 2.29 -12.40
CA ASP A 71 8.66 1.09 -13.18
C ASP A 71 9.89 0.36 -12.63
N GLY A 72 10.57 0.95 -11.63
CA GLY A 72 11.83 0.47 -11.05
C GLY A 72 13.06 0.67 -11.94
N ASN A 73 12.91 1.22 -13.15
CA ASN A 73 13.99 1.34 -14.15
C ASN A 73 14.32 2.81 -14.44
N THR A 74 13.30 3.60 -14.76
CA THR A 74 13.45 5.01 -15.13
C THR A 74 13.22 5.86 -13.90
N PHE A 75 14.26 6.59 -13.48
CA PHE A 75 14.22 7.48 -12.33
C PHE A 75 14.20 8.94 -12.79
N GLN A 76 13.39 9.76 -12.11
CA GLN A 76 13.25 11.18 -12.36
C GLN A 76 13.32 11.97 -11.04
N ALA A 77 13.82 13.20 -11.09
CA ALA A 77 13.91 14.06 -9.90
C ALA A 77 12.52 14.54 -9.41
N SER A 78 11.55 14.64 -10.33
CA SER A 78 10.17 15.03 -9.99
C SER A 78 9.40 13.84 -9.42
N GLY A 79 8.69 14.05 -8.32
CA GLY A 79 7.75 13.06 -7.77
C GLY A 79 6.39 13.05 -8.47
N THR A 80 6.19 13.87 -9.50
CA THR A 80 4.92 13.95 -10.23
C THR A 80 4.87 12.93 -11.36
N PHE A 81 3.83 12.10 -11.35
CA PHE A 81 3.54 11.15 -12.41
C PHE A 81 2.16 11.47 -13.01
N SER A 82 2.09 11.52 -14.33
CA SER A 82 0.88 11.83 -15.09
C SER A 82 0.78 10.93 -16.32
N ASN A 83 -0.37 11.03 -16.99
CA ASN A 83 -0.72 10.18 -18.12
C ASN A 83 -0.80 8.69 -17.77
N LEU A 84 -1.34 8.39 -16.59
CA LEU A 84 -1.46 7.05 -16.07
C LEU A 84 -2.84 6.47 -16.38
N ALA A 85 -2.88 5.24 -16.85
CA ALA A 85 -4.12 4.46 -16.93
C ALA A 85 -4.58 4.06 -15.53
N ALA A 86 -5.83 3.59 -15.41
CA ALA A 86 -6.27 2.92 -14.21
C ALA A 86 -5.39 1.70 -13.92
N GLY A 87 -4.93 1.56 -12.67
CA GLY A 87 -4.02 0.50 -12.27
C GLY A 87 -3.30 0.77 -10.94
N THR A 88 -2.57 -0.26 -10.49
CA THR A 88 -1.72 -0.17 -9.30
C THR A 88 -0.27 0.08 -9.72
N TYR A 89 0.34 1.16 -9.21
CA TYR A 89 1.72 1.53 -9.46
C TYR A 89 2.56 1.36 -8.19
N THR A 90 3.77 0.83 -8.32
CA THR A 90 4.73 0.77 -7.21
C THR A 90 5.73 1.90 -7.38
N VAL A 91 5.61 2.92 -6.53
CA VAL A 91 6.52 4.05 -6.49
C VAL A 91 7.78 3.61 -5.74
N THR A 92 8.94 3.81 -6.33
CA THR A 92 10.24 3.67 -5.68
C THR A 92 10.86 5.05 -5.53
N ALA A 93 11.20 5.44 -4.31
CA ALA A 93 12.04 6.60 -4.05
C ALA A 93 13.42 6.12 -3.63
N ARG A 94 14.47 6.67 -4.25
CA ARG A 94 15.86 6.38 -3.87
C ARG A 94 16.65 7.66 -3.68
N THR A 95 17.66 7.63 -2.82
CA THR A 95 18.62 8.71 -2.70
C THR A 95 19.91 8.38 -3.45
N ASN A 96 20.67 9.41 -3.82
CA ASN A 96 22.01 9.25 -4.38
C ASN A 96 23.04 8.63 -3.39
N GLN A 97 22.67 8.41 -2.13
CA GLN A 97 23.47 7.72 -1.11
C GLN A 97 23.08 6.24 -0.94
N GLY A 98 22.20 5.71 -1.79
CA GLY A 98 21.86 4.28 -1.83
C GLY A 98 20.67 3.87 -0.97
N CYS A 99 20.01 4.80 -0.28
CA CYS A 99 18.80 4.50 0.48
C CYS A 99 17.60 4.41 -0.46
N SER A 100 16.68 3.48 -0.21
CA SER A 100 15.46 3.38 -1.00
C SER A 100 14.25 3.00 -0.15
N GLY A 101 13.09 3.39 -0.63
CA GLY A 101 11.79 3.02 -0.09
C GLY A 101 10.81 2.81 -1.24
N THR A 102 9.75 2.07 -0.97
CA THR A 102 8.69 1.79 -1.95
C THR A 102 7.32 2.02 -1.35
N GLU A 103 6.39 2.52 -2.14
CA GLU A 103 5.00 2.73 -1.74
C GLU A 103 4.07 2.42 -2.92
N GLN A 104 2.88 1.89 -2.63
CA GLN A 104 1.89 1.59 -3.67
C GLN A 104 0.87 2.72 -3.79
N VAL A 105 0.52 3.04 -5.03
CA VAL A 105 -0.57 3.96 -5.35
C VAL A 105 -1.52 3.30 -6.35
N VAL A 106 -2.81 3.53 -6.16
CA VAL A 106 -3.86 3.05 -7.05
C VAL A 106 -4.46 4.25 -7.76
N ILE A 107 -4.49 4.18 -9.09
CA ILE A 107 -5.26 5.08 -9.95
C ILE A 107 -6.53 4.31 -10.33
N SER A 108 -7.69 4.81 -9.90
CA SER A 108 -8.98 4.20 -10.27
C SER A 108 -9.48 4.73 -11.60
N GLU A 109 -10.46 4.06 -12.19
CA GLU A 109 -11.20 4.53 -13.36
C GLU A 109 -12.46 5.31 -12.93
N ASP A 110 -12.66 6.51 -13.47
CA ASP A 110 -13.83 7.34 -13.20
C ASP A 110 -15.11 6.77 -13.81
N GLY A 111 -16.19 6.86 -13.05
CA GLY A 111 -17.49 6.30 -13.44
C GLY A 111 -17.62 4.79 -13.21
N GLN A 112 -16.55 4.11 -12.82
CA GLN A 112 -16.65 2.73 -12.36
C GLN A 112 -17.17 2.72 -10.92
N ALA A 113 -18.35 2.14 -10.71
CA ALA A 113 -18.87 1.92 -9.37
C ALA A 113 -17.94 0.94 -8.64
N VAL A 114 -17.12 1.45 -7.73
CA VAL A 114 -16.28 0.61 -6.88
C VAL A 114 -17.19 0.04 -5.78
N PRO A 115 -17.30 -1.30 -5.64
CA PRO A 115 -18.08 -1.90 -4.56
C PRO A 115 -17.60 -1.39 -3.20
N SER A 116 -18.48 -1.26 -2.22
CA SER A 116 -18.13 -0.92 -0.84
C SER A 116 -17.82 -2.18 -0.03
N PHE A 117 -16.89 -2.08 0.92
CA PHE A 117 -16.59 -3.23 1.78
C PHE A 117 -17.85 -3.69 2.54
N ALA A 118 -18.52 -2.76 3.24
CA ALA A 118 -19.64 -3.08 4.11
C ALA A 118 -20.85 -3.70 3.40
N ASN A 119 -21.25 -3.17 2.23
CA ASN A 119 -22.49 -3.61 1.58
C ASN A 119 -22.27 -4.69 0.52
N ASP A 120 -21.11 -4.71 -0.13
CA ASP A 120 -20.90 -5.55 -1.31
C ASP A 120 -19.95 -6.71 -1.02
N ILE A 121 -18.86 -6.48 -0.27
CA ILE A 121 -17.80 -7.48 -0.08
C ILE A 121 -17.99 -8.30 1.20
N ALA A 122 -18.30 -7.66 2.33
CA ALA A 122 -18.48 -8.33 3.62
C ALA A 122 -19.55 -9.43 3.58
N PRO A 123 -20.70 -9.27 2.89
CA PRO A 123 -21.68 -10.36 2.75
C PRO A 123 -21.14 -11.55 1.95
N ILE A 124 -20.32 -11.31 0.92
CA ILE A 124 -19.70 -12.38 0.13
C ILE A 124 -18.76 -13.20 1.01
N PHE A 125 -17.91 -12.54 1.80
CA PHE A 125 -16.97 -13.22 2.68
C PHE A 125 -17.70 -14.00 3.78
N THR A 126 -18.72 -13.40 4.40
CA THR A 126 -19.51 -14.05 5.45
C THR A 126 -20.25 -15.29 4.92
N ALA A 127 -20.87 -15.20 3.73
CA ALA A 127 -21.64 -16.31 3.16
C ALA A 127 -20.78 -17.48 2.66
N ARG A 128 -19.50 -17.23 2.34
CA ARG A 128 -18.61 -18.21 1.69
C ARG A 128 -17.50 -18.71 2.60
N CYS A 129 -17.43 -18.19 3.82
CA CYS A 129 -16.56 -18.70 4.84
C CYS A 129 -17.27 -19.77 5.70
N ALA A 130 -16.80 -21.01 5.63
CA ALA A 130 -17.33 -22.12 6.43
C ALA A 130 -16.96 -22.02 7.93
N THR A 131 -16.03 -21.13 8.29
CA THR A 131 -15.60 -20.84 9.67
C THR A 131 -15.95 -19.41 10.03
N SER A 132 -16.50 -19.18 11.22
CA SER A 132 -16.69 -17.80 11.72
C SER A 132 -15.36 -17.04 11.70
N GLY A 133 -15.33 -15.88 11.04
CA GLY A 133 -14.22 -14.93 11.12
C GLY A 133 -13.08 -15.03 10.10
N CYS A 134 -13.10 -15.85 9.04
CA CYS A 134 -11.98 -15.72 8.09
C CYS A 134 -12.03 -14.35 7.40
N HIS A 135 -10.91 -13.64 7.51
CA HIS A 135 -10.58 -12.38 6.84
C HIS A 135 -11.21 -11.10 7.41
N VAL A 136 -12.17 -11.17 8.32
CA VAL A 136 -12.67 -10.01 9.09
C VAL A 136 -12.16 -10.11 10.52
N ASP A 137 -11.61 -9.00 11.05
CA ASP A 137 -11.06 -8.91 12.41
C ASP A 137 -10.01 -9.99 12.78
N GLY A 138 -9.30 -10.52 11.78
CA GLY A 138 -8.17 -11.44 12.00
C GLY A 138 -8.55 -12.84 12.49
N GLY A 139 -9.63 -13.45 12.01
CA GLY A 139 -9.91 -14.88 12.33
C GLY A 139 -8.85 -15.86 11.78
N ASN A 140 -9.22 -17.07 11.34
CA ASN A 140 -8.23 -18.12 10.98
C ASN A 140 -7.31 -17.79 9.77
N ALA A 141 -7.47 -16.62 9.15
CA ALA A 141 -6.59 -16.15 8.10
C ALA A 141 -5.44 -15.31 8.68
N PRO A 142 -4.22 -15.37 8.11
CA PRO A 142 -3.06 -14.67 8.66
C PRO A 142 -3.10 -13.13 8.50
N PHE A 143 -4.21 -12.55 8.04
CA PHE A 143 -4.37 -11.11 7.85
C PHE A 143 -5.84 -10.69 7.92
N ALA A 144 -6.06 -9.46 8.39
CA ALA A 144 -7.35 -8.78 8.33
C ALA A 144 -7.55 -8.14 6.93
N ILE A 145 -8.80 -8.01 6.50
CA ILE A 145 -9.19 -7.30 5.28
C ILE A 145 -10.06 -6.10 5.69
N ASN A 146 -9.52 -5.27 6.57
CA ASN A 146 -10.18 -4.16 7.28
C ASN A 146 -9.67 -2.76 6.87
N GLY A 147 -8.74 -2.65 5.90
CA GLY A 147 -8.21 -1.36 5.44
C GLY A 147 -7.46 -1.42 4.11
N PHE A 148 -7.29 -0.27 3.46
CA PHE A 148 -6.37 -0.11 2.32
C PHE A 148 -4.98 -0.69 2.64
N GLY A 149 -4.44 -0.35 3.81
CA GLY A 149 -3.11 -0.79 4.26
C GLY A 149 -2.97 -2.31 4.48
N ASP A 150 -4.07 -3.02 4.68
CA ASP A 150 -4.05 -4.48 4.84
C ASP A 150 -4.25 -5.20 3.50
N VAL A 151 -5.08 -4.62 2.63
CA VAL A 151 -5.48 -5.20 1.33
C VAL A 151 -4.47 -4.93 0.24
N GLN A 152 -4.01 -3.69 0.06
CA GLN A 152 -3.20 -3.31 -1.10
C GLN A 152 -1.85 -4.01 -1.16
N PRO A 153 -1.09 -4.16 -0.06
CA PRO A 153 0.14 -4.96 -0.07
C PRO A 153 -0.07 -6.42 -0.49
N ARG A 154 -1.32 -6.90 -0.43
CA ARG A 154 -1.74 -8.26 -0.79
C ARG A 154 -2.62 -8.31 -2.04
N ALA A 155 -2.88 -7.18 -2.71
CA ALA A 155 -3.83 -7.08 -3.82
C ALA A 155 -3.50 -8.08 -4.92
N ALA A 156 -2.22 -8.20 -5.31
CA ALA A 156 -1.78 -9.17 -6.31
C ALA A 156 -2.06 -10.63 -5.91
N ALA A 157 -1.82 -10.98 -4.65
CA ALA A 157 -2.10 -12.32 -4.13
C ALA A 157 -3.61 -12.59 -4.07
N ILE A 158 -4.41 -11.61 -3.65
CA ILE A 158 -5.88 -11.69 -3.63
C ILE A 158 -6.40 -11.90 -5.06
N ARG A 159 -5.95 -11.08 -6.03
CA ARG A 159 -6.31 -11.22 -7.45
C ARG A 159 -6.02 -12.61 -7.98
N ASN A 160 -4.78 -13.08 -7.81
CA ASN A 160 -4.37 -14.39 -8.31
C ASN A 160 -5.22 -15.52 -7.73
N ARG A 161 -5.55 -15.45 -6.44
CA ARG A 161 -6.32 -16.50 -5.77
C ARG A 161 -7.80 -16.49 -6.13
N VAL A 162 -8.41 -15.31 -6.20
CA VAL A 162 -9.83 -15.11 -6.51
C VAL A 162 -10.09 -15.36 -7.99
N ALA A 163 -9.29 -14.79 -8.90
CA ALA A 163 -9.39 -15.05 -10.34
C ALA A 163 -9.05 -16.51 -10.68
N GLY A 164 -8.08 -17.10 -9.97
CA GLY A 164 -7.72 -18.51 -10.09
C GLY A 164 -8.71 -19.48 -9.42
N ARG A 165 -9.81 -18.99 -8.82
CA ARG A 165 -10.82 -19.79 -8.10
C ARG A 165 -10.24 -20.75 -7.05
N THR A 166 -9.11 -20.37 -6.46
CA THR A 166 -8.47 -21.09 -5.34
C THR A 166 -8.99 -20.64 -3.98
N MET A 167 -9.87 -19.62 -3.99
CA MET A 167 -10.64 -19.16 -2.84
C MET A 167 -12.14 -19.18 -3.20
N PRO A 168 -13.02 -19.65 -2.30
CA PRO A 168 -12.70 -20.18 -0.98
C PRO A 168 -12.04 -21.58 -1.05
N PRO A 169 -11.25 -21.99 -0.04
CA PRO A 169 -10.63 -23.31 -0.01
C PRO A 169 -11.70 -24.43 0.02
N GLY A 170 -11.30 -25.64 -0.37
CA GLY A 170 -12.19 -26.79 -0.51
C GLY A 170 -13.08 -27.02 0.72
N GLY A 171 -14.38 -27.22 0.49
CA GLY A 171 -15.40 -27.36 1.54
C GLY A 171 -16.39 -26.19 1.62
N SER A 172 -16.05 -25.04 1.03
CA SER A 172 -16.96 -23.89 0.86
C SER A 172 -17.59 -23.84 -0.53
N PRO A 173 -18.82 -23.28 -0.68
CA PRO A 173 -19.42 -23.03 -1.99
C PRO A 173 -18.59 -22.06 -2.85
N ALA A 174 -18.31 -22.41 -4.10
CA ALA A 174 -17.53 -21.59 -5.03
C ALA A 174 -18.15 -20.21 -5.30
N LEU A 175 -17.32 -19.19 -5.49
CA LEU A 175 -17.76 -17.83 -5.87
C LEU A 175 -18.37 -17.83 -7.28
N SER A 176 -19.44 -17.05 -7.46
CA SER A 176 -19.94 -16.75 -8.80
C SER A 176 -19.03 -15.74 -9.51
N ASP A 177 -19.13 -15.67 -10.84
CA ASP A 177 -18.36 -14.72 -11.64
C ASP A 177 -18.64 -13.27 -11.24
N ALA A 178 -19.89 -12.95 -10.92
CA ALA A 178 -20.26 -11.63 -10.42
C ALA A 178 -19.58 -11.31 -9.07
N GLN A 179 -19.50 -12.28 -8.15
CA GLN A 179 -18.82 -12.09 -6.87
C GLN A 179 -17.31 -11.92 -7.04
N ILE A 180 -16.70 -12.68 -7.95
CA ILE A 180 -15.30 -12.53 -8.34
C ILE A 180 -15.06 -11.12 -8.86
N THR A 181 -15.87 -10.66 -9.82
CA THR A 181 -15.76 -9.32 -10.39
C THR A 181 -15.91 -8.24 -9.32
N SER A 182 -16.86 -8.35 -8.39
CA SER A 182 -17.02 -7.39 -7.29
C SER A 182 -15.80 -7.34 -6.38
N ILE A 183 -15.24 -8.49 -6.00
CA ILE A 183 -14.04 -8.54 -5.15
C ILE A 183 -12.83 -7.91 -5.87
N LEU A 184 -12.62 -8.25 -7.14
CA LEU A 184 -11.51 -7.69 -7.92
C LEU A 184 -11.66 -6.19 -8.10
N ALA A 185 -12.86 -5.71 -8.47
CA ALA A 185 -13.14 -4.27 -8.62
C ALA A 185 -12.95 -3.51 -7.31
N TRP A 186 -13.32 -4.10 -6.16
CA TRP A 186 -13.07 -3.49 -4.87
C TRP A 186 -11.58 -3.40 -4.53
N VAL A 187 -10.82 -4.48 -4.76
CA VAL A 187 -9.36 -4.49 -4.55
C VAL A 187 -8.68 -3.48 -5.49
N ASP A 188 -9.06 -3.45 -6.75
CA ASP A 188 -8.48 -2.57 -7.78
C ASP A 188 -8.88 -1.11 -7.60
N GLY A 189 -10.03 -0.83 -6.98
CA GLY A 189 -10.45 0.52 -6.60
C GLY A 189 -9.81 1.05 -5.32
N GLY A 190 -8.78 0.37 -4.79
CA GLY A 190 -8.10 0.78 -3.56
C GLY A 190 -8.77 0.29 -2.28
N ALA A 191 -9.66 -0.70 -2.34
CA ALA A 191 -10.40 -1.21 -1.18
C ALA A 191 -11.08 -0.11 -0.34
N PRO A 192 -11.90 0.78 -0.95
CA PRO A 192 -12.47 1.93 -0.27
C PRO A 192 -13.50 1.54 0.79
N ASN A 193 -13.73 2.45 1.73
CA ASN A 193 -14.77 2.39 2.77
C ASN A 193 -14.63 1.16 3.69
N ASN A 194 -13.40 0.94 4.18
CA ASN A 194 -13.05 -0.06 5.17
C ASN A 194 -12.61 0.65 6.46
#